data_AF-A0A2J8WGM4-F1
#
_entry.id   AF-A0A2J8WGM4-F1
#
_cell.length_a   1.000
_cell.length_b   1.000
_cell.length_c   1.000
_cell.angle_alpha   90.00
_cell.angle_beta   90.00
_cell.angle_gamma   90.00
#
_symmetry.space_group_name_H-M   'P 1'
#
loop_
_entity.id
_entity.type
_entity.pdbx_description
1 polymer ?
#
loop_
_entity_poly.entity_id
_entity_poly.type
_entity_poly.pdbx_seq_one_letter_code
_entity_poly.pdbx_strand_id
1 'polypeptide(L)'
;MSISSDEVNFLVYRYLQESGFSHSAFTFGIESHISQSNINGALVPPAALISIIQKGLQYVEAEVSINEDGTLFDGRPIESLSLIDAVMPDVVQTRQ
;
A
#
# COMPACT_ATOMS: atom_id res chain seq x y z
N MET A 1 5.44 -4.47 13.85
CA MET A 1 5.28 -3.09 13.33
C MET A 1 3.80 -2.74 13.41
N SER A 2 3.44 -1.57 13.92
CA SER A 2 2.05 -1.11 13.96
C SER A 2 1.92 0.17 13.14
N ILE A 3 0.90 0.22 12.29
CA ILE A 3 0.51 1.42 11.53
C ILE A 3 -0.59 2.15 12.29
N SER A 4 -0.53 3.48 12.34
CA SER A 4 -1.57 4.32 12.95
C SER A 4 -2.54 4.88 11.92
N SER A 5 -3.76 5.21 12.36
CA SER A 5 -4.76 5.85 11.49
C SER A 5 -4.28 7.19 10.92
N ASP A 6 -3.53 7.97 11.71
CA ASP A 6 -2.98 9.26 11.27
C ASP A 6 -2.00 9.09 10.11
N GLU A 7 -1.13 8.07 10.15
CA GLU A 7 -0.18 7.78 9.07
C GLU A 7 -0.92 7.39 7.78
N VAL A 8 -1.92 6.52 7.88
CA VAL A 8 -2.74 6.12 6.72
C VAL A 8 -3.48 7.32 6.15
N ASN A 9 -4.17 8.08 7.01
CA ASN A 9 -4.92 9.26 6.60
C ASN A 9 -4.02 10.27 5.92
N PHE A 10 -2.82 10.53 6.44
CA PHE A 10 -1.89 11.47 5.83
C PHE A 10 -1.46 11.03 4.44
N LEU A 11 -1.15 9.75 4.25
CA LEU A 11 -0.80 9.21 2.94
C LEU A 11 -1.96 9.25 1.94
N VAL A 12 -3.19 8.95 2.39
CA VAL A 12 -4.40 9.09 1.57
C VAL A 12 -4.65 10.55 1.18
N TYR A 13 -4.60 11.47 2.14
CA TYR A 13 -4.75 12.90 1.90
C TYR A 13 -3.76 13.41 0.85
N ARG A 14 -2.47 13.04 1.00
CA ARG A 14 -1.41 13.38 0.05
C ARG A 14 -1.67 12.81 -1.35
N TYR A 15 -2.08 11.56 -1.44
CA TYR A 15 -2.44 10.93 -2.72
C TYR A 15 -3.60 11.68 -3.42
N LEU A 16 -4.63 12.09 -2.68
CA LEU A 16 -5.74 12.86 -3.23
C LEU A 16 -5.27 14.22 -3.79
N GLN A 17 -4.39 14.92 -3.07
CA GLN A 17 -3.80 16.17 -3.54
C GLN A 17 -2.94 15.97 -4.79
N GLU A 18 -2.04 15.00 -4.77
CA GLU A 18 -1.08 14.72 -5.85
C GLU A 18 -1.78 14.25 -7.14
N SER A 19 -2.94 13.61 -7.00
CA SER A 19 -3.76 13.14 -8.12
C SER A 19 -4.77 14.18 -8.63
N GLY A 20 -4.83 15.37 -8.01
CA GLY A 20 -5.74 16.45 -8.41
C GLY A 20 -7.20 16.27 -7.97
N PHE A 21 -7.49 15.38 -7.02
CA PHE A 21 -8.84 15.17 -6.46
C PHE A 21 -9.18 16.25 -5.42
N SER A 22 -9.21 17.52 -5.83
CA SER A 22 -9.28 18.69 -4.95
C SER A 22 -10.47 18.66 -3.98
N HIS A 23 -11.67 18.30 -4.44
CA HIS A 23 -12.85 18.22 -3.57
C HIS A 23 -12.75 17.09 -2.55
N SER A 24 -12.25 15.92 -2.96
CA SER A 24 -12.03 14.79 -2.06
C SER A 24 -10.95 15.12 -1.03
N ALA A 25 -9.83 15.71 -1.44
CA ALA A 25 -8.77 16.14 -0.54
C ALA A 25 -9.28 17.17 0.48
N PHE A 26 -10.11 18.13 0.05
CA PHE A 26 -10.72 19.11 0.93
C PHE A 26 -11.61 18.44 1.99
N THR A 27 -12.60 17.65 1.56
CA THR A 27 -13.53 16.98 2.47
C THR A 27 -12.79 16.03 3.41
N PHE A 28 -11.90 15.19 2.86
CA PHE A 28 -11.13 14.23 3.64
C PHE A 28 -10.19 14.91 4.64
N GLY A 29 -9.55 16.04 4.28
CA GLY A 29 -8.70 16.79 5.19
C GLY A 29 -9.44 17.31 6.43
N ILE A 30 -10.72 17.65 6.29
CA ILE A 30 -11.59 18.05 7.40
C ILE A 30 -12.05 16.82 8.19
N GLU A 31 -12.62 15.81 7.54
CA GLU A 31 -13.16 14.61 8.19
C GLU A 31 -12.08 13.84 8.98
N SER A 32 -10.88 13.73 8.42
CA SER A 32 -9.74 13.04 9.05
C SER A 32 -8.99 13.90 10.08
N HIS A 33 -9.37 15.17 10.26
CA HIS A 33 -8.66 16.11 11.15
C HIS A 33 -7.16 16.20 10.86
N ILE A 34 -6.77 16.21 9.57
CA ILE A 34 -5.36 16.04 9.17
C ILE A 34 -4.42 17.11 9.73
N SER A 35 -4.93 18.30 9.99
CA SER A 35 -4.20 19.42 10.61
C SER A 35 -3.82 19.18 12.07
N GLN A 36 -4.46 18.22 12.74
CA GLN A 36 -4.14 17.81 14.10
C GLN A 36 -3.16 16.62 14.14
N SER A 37 -2.82 16.04 12.99
CA SER A 37 -1.81 14.98 12.94
C SER A 37 -0.42 15.53 13.26
N ASN A 38 0.40 14.74 13.95
CA ASN A 38 1.80 15.10 14.28
C ASN A 38 2.78 14.82 13.14
N ILE A 39 2.31 14.75 11.90
CA ILE A 39 3.11 14.34 10.73
C ILE A 39 3.67 15.58 10.01
N ASN A 40 5.00 15.63 9.88
CA ASN A 40 5.67 16.66 9.09
C ASN A 40 5.60 16.32 7.60
N GLY A 41 4.68 16.96 6.88
CA GLY A 41 4.48 16.74 5.45
C GLY A 41 5.69 17.00 4.55
N ALA A 42 6.66 17.82 4.98
CA ALA A 42 7.88 18.07 4.23
C ALA A 42 8.82 16.85 4.16
N LEU A 43 8.70 15.91 5.11
CA LEU A 43 9.47 14.67 5.12
C LEU A 43 8.81 13.55 4.31
N VAL A 44 7.54 13.71 3.93
CA VAL A 44 6.80 12.71 3.17
C VAL A 44 6.97 12.97 1.67
N PRO A 45 7.67 12.09 0.93
CA PRO A 45 7.93 12.29 -0.49
C PRO A 45 6.64 12.20 -1.32
N PRO A 46 6.62 12.75 -2.54
CA PRO A 46 5.53 12.51 -3.48
C PRO A 46 5.32 11.01 -3.77
N ALA A 47 4.10 10.62 -4.08
CA ALA A 47 3.70 9.24 -4.39
C ALA A 47 4.04 8.22 -3.27
N ALA A 48 4.16 8.68 -2.01
CA ALA A 48 4.51 7.81 -0.89
C ALA A 48 3.50 6.67 -0.68
N LEU A 49 2.19 6.96 -0.78
CA LEU A 49 1.15 5.94 -0.66
C LEU A 49 1.31 4.86 -1.74
N ILE A 50 1.44 5.28 -3.00
CA ILE A 50 1.60 4.38 -4.15
C ILE A 50 2.86 3.52 -3.97
N SER A 51 3.96 4.15 -3.55
CA SER A 51 5.25 3.46 -3.35
C SER A 51 5.18 2.38 -2.26
N ILE A 52 4.48 2.65 -1.15
CA ILE A 52 4.29 1.65 -0.09
C ILE A 52 3.35 0.53 -0.57
N ILE A 53 2.28 0.85 -1.30
CA ILE A 53 1.38 -0.15 -1.87
C ILE A 53 2.14 -1.07 -2.84
N GLN A 54 3.00 -0.52 -3.71
CA GLN A 54 3.84 -1.29 -4.62
C GLN A 54 4.80 -2.22 -3.88
N LYS A 55 5.41 -1.74 -2.78
CA LYS A 55 6.26 -2.59 -1.93
C LYS A 55 5.46 -3.66 -1.21
N GLY A 56 4.24 -3.36 -0.78
CA GLY A 56 3.33 -4.35 -0.19
C GLY A 56 2.96 -5.45 -1.18
N LEU A 57 2.72 -5.09 -2.44
CA LEU A 57 2.47 -6.06 -3.51
C LEU A 57 3.69 -6.97 -3.75
N GLN A 58 4.88 -6.40 -3.85
CA GLN A 58 6.14 -7.17 -3.98
C GLN A 58 6.39 -8.07 -2.77
N TYR A 59 6.00 -7.62 -1.58
CA TYR A 59 6.11 -8.42 -0.37
C TYR A 59 5.18 -9.64 -0.42
N VAL A 60 3.93 -9.48 -0.87
CA VAL A 60 3.00 -10.61 -1.10
C VAL A 60 3.55 -11.56 -2.16
N GLU A 61 4.09 -11.05 -3.27
CA GLU A 61 4.74 -11.88 -4.29
C GLU A 61 5.93 -12.67 -3.71
N ALA A 62 6.73 -12.05 -2.85
CA ALA A 62 7.84 -12.71 -2.18
C ALA A 62 7.37 -13.82 -1.23
N GLU A 63 6.33 -13.58 -0.43
CA GLU A 63 5.75 -14.60 0.48
C GLU A 63 5.22 -15.82 -0.28
N VAL A 64 4.66 -15.61 -1.48
CA VAL A 64 4.18 -16.69 -2.35
C VAL A 64 5.35 -17.41 -3.07
N SER A 65 6.47 -16.73 -3.29
CA SER A 65 7.62 -17.28 -4.02
C SER A 65 8.52 -18.22 -3.20
N ILE A 66 8.32 -18.27 -1.88
CA ILE A 66 9.18 -19.00 -0.94
C ILE A 66 8.39 -20.16 -0.34
N ASN A 67 8.94 -21.36 -0.43
CA ASN A 67 8.38 -22.56 0.20
C ASN A 67 8.53 -22.52 1.73
N GLU A 68 7.79 -23.37 2.45
CA GLU A 68 7.92 -23.50 3.91
C GLU A 68 9.35 -23.83 4.39
N ASP A 69 10.16 -24.47 3.53
CA ASP A 69 11.56 -24.82 3.80
C ASP A 69 12.56 -23.70 3.46
N GLY A 70 12.08 -22.55 2.98
CA GLY A 70 12.89 -21.40 2.62
C GLY A 70 13.54 -21.48 1.23
N THR A 71 13.23 -22.51 0.44
CA THR A 71 13.67 -22.60 -0.96
C THR A 71 12.78 -21.75 -1.86
N LEU A 72 13.34 -21.28 -2.99
CA LEU A 72 12.53 -20.62 -4.01
C LEU A 72 11.68 -21.66 -4.74
N PHE A 73 10.45 -21.28 -5.08
CA PHE A 73 9.59 -22.11 -5.90
C PHE A 73 10.19 -22.30 -7.31
N ASP A 74 10.67 -23.51 -7.62
CA ASP A 74 11.27 -23.88 -8.92
C ASP A 74 10.25 -23.96 -10.08
N GLY A 75 8.99 -23.59 -9.83
CA GLY A 75 7.92 -23.58 -10.83
C GLY A 75 7.96 -22.39 -11.80
N ARG A 76 6.89 -22.24 -12.58
CA ARG A 76 6.78 -21.19 -13.62
C ARG A 76 7.12 -19.81 -13.04
N PRO A 77 7.77 -18.92 -13.84
CA PRO A 77 8.00 -17.55 -13.40
C PRO A 77 6.70 -16.95 -12.90
N ILE A 78 6.72 -16.39 -11.69
CA ILE A 78 5.56 -15.76 -11.07
C ILE A 78 5.11 -14.65 -12.01
N GLU A 79 3.97 -14.84 -12.65
CA GLU A 79 3.32 -13.76 -13.37
C GLU A 79 3.01 -12.66 -12.37
N SER A 80 3.34 -11.41 -12.73
CA SER A 80 3.16 -10.25 -11.86
C SER A 80 1.74 -10.24 -11.28
N LEU A 81 1.63 -10.18 -9.96
CA LEU A 81 0.36 -10.12 -9.25
C LEU A 81 -0.23 -8.71 -9.44
N SER A 82 -1.51 -8.61 -9.81
CA SER A 82 -2.17 -7.31 -9.82
C SER A 82 -2.50 -6.87 -8.40
N LEU A 83 -2.60 -5.57 -8.16
CA LEU A 83 -2.98 -5.05 -6.84
C LEU A 83 -4.37 -5.54 -6.39
N ILE A 84 -5.28 -5.79 -7.33
CA ILE A 84 -6.63 -6.30 -7.04
C ILE A 84 -6.56 -7.77 -6.63
N ASP A 85 -5.76 -8.58 -7.33
CA ASP A 85 -5.57 -9.99 -6.97
C ASP A 85 -4.91 -10.12 -5.59
N ALA A 86 -3.96 -9.24 -5.28
CA ALA A 86 -3.24 -9.24 -4.00
C ALA A 86 -4.12 -8.98 -2.78
N VAL A 87 -5.29 -8.37 -2.95
CA VAL A 87 -6.26 -8.13 -1.86
C VAL A 87 -7.35 -9.20 -1.80
N MET A 88 -7.29 -10.24 -2.65
CA MET A 88 -8.24 -11.36 -2.67
C MET A 88 -7.59 -12.63 -2.08
N PRO A 89 -7.92 -13.03 -0.84
CA PRO A 89 -7.25 -14.15 -0.15
C PRO A 89 -7.27 -15.46 -0.94
N ASP A 90 -8.40 -15.80 -1.57
CA ASP A 90 -8.56 -17.04 -2.33
C ASP A 90 -7.62 -17.09 -3.57
N VAL A 91 -7.39 -15.94 -4.19
CA VAL A 91 -6.50 -15.80 -5.35
C VAL A 91 -5.04 -15.97 -4.92
N VAL A 92 -4.66 -15.38 -3.79
CA VAL A 92 -3.32 -15.50 -3.21
C VAL A 92 -3.04 -16.93 -2.77
N GLN A 93 -3.99 -17.61 -2.12
CA GLN A 93 -3.84 -19.01 -1.69
C GLN A 93 -3.68 -19.98 -2.86
N THR A 94 -4.32 -19.71 -4.00
CA THR A 94 -4.16 -20.56 -5.20
C THR A 94 -2.74 -20.48 -5.78
N ARG A 95 -1.95 -19.49 -5.36
CA ARG A 95 -0.59 -19.25 -5.84
C ARG A 95 0.50 -19.76 -4.88
N GLN A 96 0.16 -20.02 -3.62
CA GLN A 96 1.03 -20.69 -2.63
C GLN A 96 1.08 -22.19 -2.90
#